data_AF-A0A9P1EEI0-F1
#
_entry.id   AF-A0A9P1EEI0-F1
#
_cell.length_a   1.000
_cell.length_b   1.000
_cell.length_c   1.000
_cell.angle_alpha   90.00
_cell.angle_beta   90.00
_cell.angle_gamma   90.00
#
_symmetry.space_group_name_H-M   'P 1'
#
loop_
_entity.id
_entity.type
_entity.pdbx_description
1 polymer ?
#
loop_
_entity_poly.entity_id
_entity_poly.type
_entity_poly.pdbx_seq_one_letter_code
_entity_poly.pdbx_strand_id
1 'polypeptide(L)'
;MLGKKENGFSTLNQEEIIEEFESLTKDAGRVQEEILKRILQENKETEYLRQKCGLNGRTDLESFKVCVPLVVHKDLEPYIQRIADHGSSHILTAKPVIALSLSSGTTQGKQKFVPFTDDMFHRALFISKASFAYRNRGMTETVYSVTCTARDTTAPPHQVA
;
A
#
# COMPACT_ATOMS: atom_id res chain seq x y z
N MET A 1 1.16 15.77 -39.69
CA MET A 1 2.00 15.49 -38.51
C MET A 1 1.11 15.31 -37.30
N LEU A 2 0.73 14.06 -36.98
CA LEU A 2 0.08 13.74 -35.71
C LEU A 2 1.16 13.22 -34.77
N GLY A 3 1.53 14.04 -33.78
CA GLY A 3 2.43 13.66 -32.72
C GLY A 3 1.85 12.48 -31.95
N LYS A 4 2.62 11.39 -31.91
CA LYS A 4 2.36 10.27 -31.03
C LYS A 4 2.44 10.80 -29.59
N LYS A 5 1.33 10.74 -28.86
CA LYS A 5 1.36 10.83 -27.40
C LYS A 5 2.08 9.57 -26.92
N GLU A 6 3.34 9.73 -26.52
CA GLU A 6 4.05 8.67 -25.83
C GLU A 6 3.31 8.37 -24.53
N ASN A 7 2.85 7.11 -24.43
CA ASN A 7 2.22 6.54 -23.26
C ASN A 7 3.26 6.57 -22.14
N GLY A 8 3.06 7.43 -21.14
CA GLY A 8 3.86 7.50 -19.92
C GLY A 8 3.65 6.27 -19.04
N PHE A 9 4.12 5.10 -19.48
CA PHE A 9 4.42 4.01 -18.58
C PHE A 9 5.75 4.37 -17.91
N SER A 10 5.70 4.95 -16.70
CA SER A 10 6.91 5.17 -15.93
C SER A 10 7.56 3.81 -15.67
N THR A 11 8.79 3.66 -16.12
CA THR A 11 9.60 2.47 -15.84
C THR A 11 9.71 2.32 -14.32
N LEU A 12 9.31 1.16 -13.79
CA LEU A 12 9.46 0.85 -12.37
C LEU A 12 10.96 0.81 -12.03
N ASN A 13 11.42 1.76 -11.23
CA ASN A 13 12.77 1.73 -10.69
C ASN A 13 12.83 0.77 -9.49
N GLN A 14 13.32 -0.45 -9.73
CA GLN A 14 13.34 -1.51 -8.73
C GLN A 14 14.28 -1.18 -7.56
N GLU A 15 15.42 -0.54 -7.84
CA GLU A 15 16.41 -0.17 -6.82
C GLU A 15 15.83 0.85 -5.85
N GLU A 16 15.20 1.91 -6.37
CA GLU A 16 14.53 2.94 -5.56
C GLU A 16 13.42 2.35 -4.68
N ILE A 17 12.62 1.43 -5.21
CA ILE A 17 11.57 0.75 -4.43
C ILE A 17 12.16 -0.10 -3.30
N ILE A 18 13.26 -0.81 -3.57
CA ILE A 18 13.97 -1.61 -2.56
C ILE A 18 14.57 -0.68 -1.49
N GLU A 19 15.24 0.39 -1.89
CA GLU A 19 15.82 1.38 -0.98
C GLU A 19 14.76 2.05 -0.10
N GLU A 20 13.61 2.42 -0.66
CA GLU A 20 12.48 2.96 0.09
C GLU A 20 11.98 1.94 1.13
N PHE A 21 11.76 0.69 0.71
CA PHE A 21 11.32 -0.37 1.62
C PHE A 21 12.33 -0.61 2.76
N GLU A 22 13.61 -0.75 2.42
CA GLU A 22 14.70 -0.94 3.41
C GLU A 22 14.75 0.23 4.39
N SER A 23 14.68 1.47 3.89
CA SER A 23 14.66 2.68 4.70
C SER A 23 13.49 2.69 5.70
N LEU A 24 12.29 2.33 5.25
CA LEU A 24 11.11 2.23 6.12
C LEU A 24 11.26 1.14 7.20
N THR A 25 11.98 0.06 6.92
CA THR A 25 12.17 -1.05 7.87
C THR A 25 13.30 -0.85 8.88
N LYS A 26 14.24 0.08 8.63
CA LYS A 26 15.38 0.37 9.54
C LYS A 26 14.93 0.89 10.91
N ASP A 27 13.83 1.63 10.97
CA ASP A 27 13.28 2.18 12.20
C ASP A 27 11.75 2.13 12.18
N ALA A 28 11.22 0.92 12.39
CA ALA A 28 9.79 0.67 12.39
C ALA A 28 9.06 1.43 13.53
N GLY A 29 9.74 1.67 14.66
CA GLY A 29 9.16 2.38 15.80
C GLY A 29 8.81 3.82 15.44
N ARG A 30 9.79 4.58 14.94
CA ARG A 30 9.58 5.96 14.47
C ARG A 30 8.52 6.04 13.37
N VAL A 31 8.57 5.13 12.39
CA VAL A 31 7.62 5.10 11.27
C VAL A 31 6.18 4.86 11.78
N GLN A 32 5.98 3.95 12.73
CA GLN A 32 4.65 3.69 13.30
C GLN A 32 4.11 4.89 14.09
N GLU A 33 4.95 5.59 14.86
CA GLU A 33 4.55 6.79 15.58
C GLU A 33 4.13 7.92 14.62
N GLU A 34 4.89 8.15 13.54
CA GLU A 34 4.55 9.12 12.50
C GLU A 34 3.24 8.77 11.80
N ILE A 35 3.03 7.49 11.47
CA ILE A 35 1.80 7.01 10.85
C ILE A 35 0.61 7.21 11.79
N LEU A 36 0.72 6.85 13.07
CA LEU A 36 -0.35 7.03 14.04
C LEU A 36 -0.72 8.52 14.16
N LYS A 37 0.27 9.38 14.35
CA LYS A 37 0.05 10.83 14.45
C LYS A 37 -0.64 11.39 13.21
N ARG A 38 -0.23 10.96 12.02
CA ARG A 38 -0.87 11.33 10.75
C ARG A 38 -2.32 10.85 10.68
N ILE A 39 -2.59 9.59 11.01
CA ILE A 39 -3.95 9.02 11.01
C ILE A 39 -4.84 9.83 11.96
N LEU A 40 -4.40 10.10 13.19
CA LEU A 40 -5.19 10.85 14.16
C LEU A 40 -5.40 12.30 13.71
N GLN A 41 -4.38 12.95 13.16
CA GLN A 41 -4.49 14.33 12.67
C GLN A 41 -5.45 14.46 11.50
N GLU A 42 -5.37 13.56 10.52
CA GLU A 42 -6.26 13.55 9.35
C GLU A 42 -7.72 13.24 9.75
N ASN A 43 -7.92 12.39 10.76
CA ASN A 43 -9.25 11.89 11.11
C ASN A 43 -9.86 12.53 12.37
N LYS A 44 -9.19 13.52 12.99
CA LYS A 44 -9.62 14.10 14.28
C LYS A 44 -11.06 14.63 14.29
N GLU A 45 -11.59 15.04 13.13
CA GLU A 45 -12.95 15.58 12.99
C GLU A 45 -14.00 14.53 12.62
N THR A 46 -13.58 13.27 12.44
CA THR A 46 -14.52 12.19 12.13
C THR A 46 -15.45 11.90 13.29
N GLU A 47 -16.67 11.46 12.96
CA GLU A 47 -17.70 11.15 13.96
C GLU A 47 -17.19 10.19 15.03
N TYR A 48 -16.51 9.12 14.60
CA TYR A 48 -16.00 8.09 15.51
C TYR A 48 -14.99 8.67 16.51
N LEU A 49 -13.94 9.37 16.04
CA LEU A 49 -12.92 9.91 16.95
C LEU A 49 -13.48 11.01 17.87
N ARG A 50 -14.36 11.87 17.35
CA ARG A 50 -14.97 12.94 18.15
C ARG A 50 -15.95 12.44 19.20
N GLN A 51 -16.82 11.49 18.84
CA GLN A 51 -17.93 11.10 19.69
C GLN A 51 -17.64 9.87 20.55
N LYS A 52 -16.74 8.99 20.12
CA LYS A 52 -16.46 7.72 20.82
C LYS A 52 -15.11 7.67 21.52
N CYS A 53 -14.10 8.34 21.00
CA CYS A 53 -12.73 8.13 21.46
C CYS A 53 -12.20 9.18 22.44
N GLY A 54 -12.94 10.23 22.80
CA GLY A 54 -12.50 11.21 23.82
C GLY A 54 -11.12 11.87 23.57
N LEU A 55 -10.63 11.84 22.34
CA LEU A 55 -9.30 12.34 21.99
C LEU A 55 -9.23 13.86 22.07
N ASN A 56 -10.35 14.56 21.82
CA ASN A 56 -10.43 16.02 21.83
C ASN A 56 -9.35 16.68 20.95
N GLY A 57 -9.07 16.09 19.79
CA GLY A 57 -8.05 16.57 18.85
C GLY A 57 -6.60 16.21 19.18
N ARG A 58 -6.35 15.48 20.28
CA ARG A 58 -5.01 14.96 20.61
C ARG A 58 -4.60 13.88 19.62
N THR A 59 -3.31 13.85 19.29
CA THR A 59 -2.71 12.98 18.26
C THR A 59 -1.48 12.23 18.74
N ASP A 60 -1.17 12.31 20.05
CA ASP A 60 -0.07 11.60 20.68
C ASP A 60 -0.43 10.14 21.03
N LEU A 61 0.60 9.30 21.07
CA LEU A 61 0.49 7.86 21.35
C LEU A 61 -0.16 7.57 22.71
N GLU A 62 0.16 8.33 23.74
CA GLU A 62 -0.31 8.06 25.10
C GLU A 62 -1.81 8.36 25.23
N SER A 63 -2.27 9.48 24.66
CA SER A 63 -3.70 9.78 24.55
C SER A 63 -4.44 8.74 23.71
N PHE A 64 -3.84 8.26 22.61
CA PHE A 64 -4.43 7.21 21.79
C PHE A 64 -4.68 5.92 22.59
N LYS A 65 -3.66 5.42 23.29
CA LYS A 65 -3.75 4.19 24.10
C LYS A 65 -4.80 4.26 25.19
N VAL A 66 -4.96 5.43 25.83
CA VAL A 66 -5.92 5.62 26.92
C VAL A 66 -7.34 5.80 26.41
N CYS A 67 -7.52 6.51 25.29
CA CYS A 67 -8.83 7.03 24.91
C CYS A 67 -9.52 6.23 23.78
N VAL A 68 -8.76 5.57 22.90
CA VAL A 68 -9.32 4.79 21.79
C VAL A 68 -9.55 3.33 22.24
N PRO A 69 -10.80 2.84 22.28
CA PRO A 69 -11.07 1.48 22.71
C PRO A 69 -10.64 0.46 21.66
N LEU A 70 -10.23 -0.73 22.12
CA LEU A 70 -10.13 -1.91 21.25
C LEU A 70 -11.53 -2.37 20.89
N VAL A 71 -11.81 -2.50 19.59
CA VAL A 71 -13.13 -2.85 19.06
C VAL A 71 -13.05 -4.03 18.10
N VAL A 72 -14.16 -4.74 17.95
CA VAL A 72 -14.34 -5.77 16.92
C VAL A 72 -15.18 -5.23 15.76
N HIS A 73 -15.19 -5.93 14.62
CA HIS A 73 -15.93 -5.51 13.42
C HIS A 73 -17.43 -5.25 13.69
N LYS A 74 -18.05 -6.05 14.56
CA LYS A 74 -19.46 -5.87 14.96
C LYS A 74 -19.74 -4.49 15.57
N ASP A 75 -18.79 -3.94 16.32
CA ASP A 75 -18.95 -2.62 16.96
C ASP A 75 -18.92 -1.48 15.91
N LEU A 76 -18.30 -1.74 14.76
CA LEU A 76 -18.17 -0.80 13.65
C LEU A 76 -19.27 -0.95 12.58
N GLU A 77 -20.01 -2.05 12.59
CA GLU A 77 -21.04 -2.39 11.61
C GLU A 77 -22.09 -1.28 11.41
N PRO A 78 -22.60 -0.59 12.47
CA PRO A 78 -23.54 0.53 12.28
C PRO A 78 -22.95 1.70 11.50
N TYR A 79 -21.66 1.99 11.67
CA TYR A 79 -20.98 3.05 10.95
C TYR A 79 -20.73 2.66 9.49
N ILE A 80 -20.32 1.41 9.26
CA ILE A 80 -20.06 0.88 7.92
C ILE A 80 -21.36 0.84 7.10
N GLN A 81 -22.48 0.44 7.71
CA GLN A 81 -23.78 0.43 7.04
C GLN A 81 -24.22 1.84 6.64
N ARG A 82 -24.02 2.84 7.50
CA ARG A 82 -24.31 4.25 7.17
C ARG A 82 -23.46 4.78 6.02
N ILE A 83 -22.20 4.37 5.94
CA ILE A 83 -21.33 4.69 4.79
C ILE A 83 -21.88 4.05 3.50
N ALA A 84 -22.37 2.80 3.58
CA ALA A 84 -22.96 2.10 2.45
C ALA A 84 -24.25 2.78 1.94
N ASP A 85 -25.12 3.18 2.87
CA ASP A 85 -26.47 3.67 2.56
C ASP A 85 -26.47 5.15 2.12
N HIS A 86 -25.55 5.96 2.65
CA HIS A 86 -25.59 7.42 2.50
C HIS A 86 -24.32 8.00 1.87
N GLY A 87 -23.37 7.16 1.45
CA GLY A 87 -22.10 7.59 0.87
C GLY A 87 -21.13 8.17 1.90
N SER A 88 -20.00 8.70 1.39
CA SER A 88 -18.79 9.02 2.13
C SER A 88 -18.89 10.24 3.07
N SER A 89 -19.73 10.14 4.08
CA SER A 89 -19.70 11.04 5.24
C SER A 89 -18.45 10.75 6.10
N HIS A 90 -17.92 11.78 6.76
CA HIS A 90 -16.70 11.73 7.58
C HIS A 90 -16.95 10.96 8.90
N ILE A 91 -17.37 9.69 8.79
CA ILE A 91 -17.80 8.85 9.91
C ILE A 91 -16.60 8.15 10.56
N LEU A 92 -15.92 7.29 9.80
CA LEU A 92 -14.76 6.52 10.26
C LEU A 92 -13.43 7.09 9.74
N THR A 93 -13.49 7.77 8.60
CA THR A 93 -12.32 8.35 7.93
C THR A 93 -12.72 9.70 7.32
N ALA A 94 -11.76 10.63 7.27
CA ALA A 94 -11.92 11.91 6.59
C ALA A 94 -11.77 11.77 5.07
N LYS A 95 -11.10 10.71 4.60
CA LYS A 95 -10.89 10.48 3.17
C LYS A 95 -12.13 9.84 2.54
N PRO A 96 -12.43 10.14 1.27
CA PRO A 96 -13.53 9.51 0.57
C PRO A 96 -13.44 7.98 0.58
N VAL A 97 -14.52 7.32 1.01
CA VAL A 97 -14.70 5.87 0.84
C VAL A 97 -15.25 5.66 -0.58
N ILE A 98 -14.43 5.04 -1.43
CA ILE A 98 -14.74 4.83 -2.86
C ILE A 98 -15.36 3.46 -3.14
N ALA A 99 -15.17 2.50 -2.23
CA ALA A 99 -15.76 1.17 -2.31
C ALA A 99 -15.86 0.52 -0.93
N LEU A 100 -16.64 -0.56 -0.83
CA LEU A 100 -16.61 -1.47 0.31
C LEU A 100 -16.00 -2.80 -0.15
N SER A 101 -14.87 -3.16 0.44
CA SER A 101 -14.22 -4.44 0.17
C SER A 101 -14.80 -5.54 1.06
N LEU A 102 -14.89 -6.75 0.53
CA LEU A 102 -15.35 -7.93 1.26
C LEU A 102 -14.14 -8.67 1.83
N SER A 103 -14.10 -8.82 3.15
CA SER A 103 -13.14 -9.71 3.79
C SER A 103 -13.57 -11.17 3.65
N SER A 104 -12.60 -12.11 3.63
CA SER A 104 -12.88 -13.55 3.69
C SER A 104 -13.50 -13.99 5.03
N GLY A 105 -13.34 -13.19 6.09
CA GLY A 105 -13.94 -13.43 7.39
C GLY A 105 -15.41 -13.01 7.46
N THR A 106 -16.16 -13.67 8.35
CA THR A 106 -17.58 -13.38 8.59
C THR A 106 -17.84 -12.87 10.01
N THR A 107 -18.89 -12.06 10.16
CA THR A 107 -19.51 -11.70 11.45
C THR A 107 -20.92 -12.27 11.43
N GLN A 108 -21.23 -13.20 12.33
CA GLN A 108 -22.56 -13.84 12.41
C GLN A 108 -23.04 -14.44 11.07
N GLY A 109 -22.13 -15.05 10.31
CA GLY A 109 -22.44 -15.66 9.01
C GLY A 109 -22.53 -14.69 7.83
N LYS A 110 -22.44 -13.37 8.06
CA LYS A 110 -22.37 -12.35 6.99
C LYS A 110 -20.93 -11.94 6.72
N GLN A 111 -20.58 -11.68 5.46
CA GLN A 111 -19.25 -11.18 5.12
C GLN A 111 -19.00 -9.81 5.73
N LYS A 112 -17.75 -9.55 6.15
CA LYS A 112 -17.37 -8.26 6.70
C LYS A 112 -17.06 -7.27 5.58
N PHE A 113 -17.80 -6.18 5.54
CA PHE A 113 -17.45 -5.01 4.73
C PHE A 113 -16.33 -4.22 5.40
N VAL A 114 -15.36 -3.76 4.59
CA VAL A 114 -14.26 -2.91 5.01
C VAL A 114 -14.22 -1.68 4.08
N PRO A 115 -14.35 -0.46 4.63
CA PRO A 115 -14.22 0.77 3.84
C PRO A 115 -12.91 0.81 3.08
N PHE A 116 -12.97 1.15 1.79
CA PHE A 116 -11.81 1.22 0.90
C PHE A 116 -11.61 2.65 0.41
N THR A 117 -10.41 3.19 0.60
CA THR A 117 -10.00 4.54 0.17
C THR A 117 -8.89 4.46 -0.87
N ASP A 118 -8.66 5.56 -1.61
CA ASP A 118 -7.58 5.66 -2.59
C ASP A 118 -6.17 5.42 -1.98
N ASP A 119 -5.94 5.94 -0.76
CA ASP A 119 -4.74 5.63 0.03
C ASP A 119 -4.47 4.13 0.20
N MET A 120 -5.53 3.31 0.36
CA MET A 120 -5.37 1.87 0.51
C MET A 120 -4.92 1.23 -0.81
N PHE A 121 -5.42 1.72 -1.93
CA PHE A 121 -4.98 1.30 -3.26
C PHE A 121 -3.49 1.62 -3.47
N HIS A 122 -3.04 2.84 -3.15
CA HIS A 122 -1.64 3.23 -3.25
C HIS A 122 -0.72 2.37 -2.37
N ARG A 123 -1.14 2.05 -1.14
CA ARG A 123 -0.39 1.16 -0.24
C ARG A 123 -0.31 -0.27 -0.78
N ALA A 124 -1.41 -0.82 -1.28
CA ALA A 124 -1.44 -2.16 -1.88
C ALA A 124 -0.55 -2.22 -3.14
N LEU A 125 -0.54 -1.15 -3.93
CA LEU A 125 0.34 -1.01 -5.09
C LEU A 125 1.81 -0.96 -4.67
N PHE A 126 2.17 -0.19 -3.64
CA PHE A 126 3.53 -0.17 -3.09
C PHE A 126 3.98 -1.55 -2.62
N ILE A 127 3.16 -2.28 -1.86
CA ILE A 127 3.46 -3.64 -1.41
C ILE A 127 3.72 -4.57 -2.62
N SER A 128 2.86 -4.47 -3.64
CA SER A 128 3.00 -5.27 -4.86
C SER A 128 4.29 -4.95 -5.63
N LYS A 129 4.63 -3.65 -5.73
CA LYS A 129 5.86 -3.15 -6.34
C LYS A 129 7.10 -3.62 -5.59
N ALA A 130 7.13 -3.48 -4.27
CA ALA A 130 8.23 -3.96 -3.43
C ALA A 130 8.41 -5.47 -3.59
N SER A 131 7.32 -6.24 -3.50
CA SER A 131 7.34 -7.68 -3.70
C SER A 131 7.87 -8.08 -5.09
N PHE A 132 7.48 -7.35 -6.14
CA PHE A 132 8.00 -7.56 -7.48
C PHE A 132 9.49 -7.21 -7.58
N ALA A 133 9.93 -6.09 -7.02
CA ALA A 133 11.32 -5.66 -7.04
C ALA A 133 12.24 -6.69 -6.36
N TYR A 134 11.86 -7.20 -5.18
CA TYR A 134 12.63 -8.24 -4.49
C TYR A 134 12.69 -9.56 -5.27
N ARG A 135 11.57 -10.00 -5.86
CA ARG A 135 11.53 -11.25 -6.64
C ARG A 135 12.38 -11.20 -7.91
N ASN A 136 12.54 -10.03 -8.50
CA ASN A 136 13.28 -9.84 -9.76
C ASN A 136 14.66 -9.21 -9.54
N ARG A 137 15.11 -9.06 -8.28
CA ARG A 137 16.40 -8.48 -7.96
C ARG A 137 17.52 -9.30 -8.63
N GLY A 138 18.35 -8.65 -9.44
CA GLY A 138 19.44 -9.29 -10.18
C GLY A 138 19.07 -9.86 -11.57
N MET A 139 17.78 -9.87 -11.95
CA MET A 139 17.39 -10.30 -13.31
C MET A 139 17.84 -9.32 -14.40
N THR A 140 18.12 -8.05 -14.04
CA THR A 140 18.70 -7.06 -14.96
C THR A 140 20.13 -7.38 -15.36
N GLU A 141 20.90 -8.09 -14.51
CA GLU A 141 22.29 -8.47 -14.79
C GLU A 141 22.40 -9.76 -15.63
N THR A 142 21.47 -10.71 -15.47
CA THR A 142 21.55 -12.02 -16.14
C THR A 142 21.29 -11.94 -17.66
N VAL A 143 20.53 -10.95 -18.13
CA VAL A 143 20.27 -10.78 -19.57
C VAL A 143 21.54 -10.28 -20.31
N TYR A 144 22.43 -9.55 -19.62
CA TYR A 144 23.71 -9.12 -20.18
C TYR A 144 24.77 -10.24 -20.19
N SER A 145 24.77 -11.16 -19.22
CA SER A 145 25.76 -12.25 -19.19
C SER A 145 25.50 -13.35 -20.22
N VAL A 146 24.23 -13.60 -20.60
CA VAL A 146 23.87 -14.66 -21.56
C VAL A 146 24.14 -14.24 -23.02
N THR A 147 24.21 -12.94 -23.32
CA THR A 147 24.49 -12.45 -24.68
C THR A 147 25.99 -12.33 -25.00
N CYS A 148 26.87 -12.33 -23.99
CA CYS A 148 28.32 -12.22 -24.19
C CYS A 148 29.06 -13.57 -24.39
N THR A 149 28.44 -14.73 -24.14
CA THR A 149 29.12 -16.03 -24.28
C THR A 149 28.89 -16.74 -25.63
N ALA A 150 28.24 -16.09 -26.60
CA ALA A 150 27.85 -16.73 -27.87
C ALA A 150 28.66 -16.26 -29.11
N ARG A 151 29.84 -15.64 -28.95
CA ARG A 151 30.70 -15.25 -30.08
C ARG A 151 32.18 -15.53 -29.81
N ASP A 152 32.57 -16.80 -29.69
CA ASP A 152 33.98 -17.14 -29.92
C ASP A 152 34.20 -18.61 -30.33
N THR A 153 33.63 -19.02 -31.47
CA THR A 153 34.05 -20.25 -32.16
C THR A 153 33.95 -20.08 -33.67
N THR A 154 34.94 -19.43 -34.27
CA THR A 154 35.27 -19.61 -35.70
C THR A 154 36.77 -19.88 -35.83
N ALA A 155 37.16 -21.14 -35.65
CA ALA A 155 38.45 -21.63 -36.13
C ALA A 155 38.35 -21.90 -37.66
N PRO A 156 39.39 -21.58 -38.46
CA PRO A 156 39.34 -21.76 -39.91
C PRO A 156 39.56 -23.24 -40.31
N PRO A 157 39.00 -23.69 -41.45
CA PRO A 157 39.14 -25.08 -41.89
C PRO A 157 40.53 -25.33 -42.50
N HIS A 158 41.22 -26.35 -41.98
CA HIS A 158 42.41 -26.92 -42.60
C HIS A 158 42.03 -27.61 -43.92
N GLN A 159 42.76 -27.25 -44.98
CA GLN A 159 42.80 -27.99 -46.25
C GLN A 159 43.45 -29.36 -46.04
N VAL A 160 42.85 -30.41 -46.60
CA VAL A 160 43.50 -31.71 -46.80
C VAL A 160 43.33 -32.10 -48.27
N ALA A 161 44.44 -32.58 -48.83
CA ALA A 161 44.72 -32.88 -50.24
C ALA A 161 43.77 -33.88 -50.90
#